data_AF-A0AAW0GQK3-F1
#
_entry.id   AF-A0AAW0GQK3-F1
#
_cell.length_a   1.000
_cell.length_b   1.000
_cell.length_c   1.000
_cell.angle_alpha   90.00
_cell.angle_beta   90.00
_cell.angle_gamma   90.00
#
_symmetry.space_group_name_H-M   'P 1'
#
loop_
_entity.id
_entity.type
_entity.pdbx_description
1 polymer ?
#
loop_
_entity_poly.entity_id
_entity_poly.type
_entity_poly.pdbx_seq_one_letter_code
_entity_poly.pdbx_strand_id
1 'polypeptide(L)'
;MSSPRQRIIIKVFRKYSHSLGPEALEYVEEILDSHEIPDQDAEYAVEWIAKEYNKQDDAPMKVSLEVLQRVYETFQDADNNDAAPDVVDPESHLHYINAFDMPLWNWSHEKSAFELSSSKLTVSGSADSRIMAMRNRLNIIKQTVLRNDHFSPSTLPSRDRQHLLTLRSTKQLLGRAGERFLLFGMLSHSKEGKLCLEDDDGRVELDFSQLDQPSEGLFTDGCFALVEGDYTEDATLIVIAIGHPPCENRETARSIFGHIDFLGKGATTLAEDAQLAERVRGDLADLRFFVLSDVWLDMPETFTGIRKMFDHCVENAFIPKVIVLCGNFTSRGIAQGNSREIRRYQENFDALADLISSYPAVARYTHFVLVPGPLDITANAVLPYRPLLSTFVSRLKSRVPKVHFGTNPCRIKFFEQEIVIFREDLMARMLRNLVGVKPDVRNDDLKRYVSFKMFI
;
A
#
# COMPACT_ATOMS: atom_id res chain seq x y z
N MET A 1 -38.43 21.69 30.92
CA MET A 1 -37.12 22.39 30.95
C MET A 1 -36.05 21.33 30.98
N SER A 2 -35.03 21.40 30.14
CA SER A 2 -34.00 20.35 30.09
C SER A 2 -33.21 20.30 31.40
N SER A 3 -32.98 19.08 31.90
CA SER A 3 -32.18 18.82 33.10
C SER A 3 -30.71 19.26 32.86
N PRO A 4 -29.92 19.55 33.91
CA PRO A 4 -28.49 19.83 33.77
C PRO A 4 -27.75 18.73 33.00
N ARG A 5 -28.09 17.46 33.25
CA ARG A 5 -27.55 16.27 32.58
C ARG A 5 -27.88 16.24 31.08
N GLN A 6 -29.13 16.50 30.70
CA GLN A 6 -29.55 16.65 29.29
C GLN A 6 -28.77 17.74 28.56
N ARG A 7 -28.46 18.86 29.23
CA ARG A 7 -27.70 19.96 28.61
C ARG A 7 -26.27 19.55 28.32
N ILE A 8 -25.64 18.76 29.18
CA ILE A 8 -24.30 18.20 28.97
C ILE A 8 -24.33 17.27 27.75
N ILE A 9 -25.29 16.33 27.71
CA ILE A 9 -25.41 15.38 26.59
C ILE A 9 -25.57 16.11 25.25
N ILE A 10 -26.50 17.07 25.18
CA ILE A 10 -26.74 17.87 23.97
C ILE A 10 -25.51 18.69 23.59
N LYS A 11 -24.81 19.29 24.56
CA LYS A 11 -23.59 20.09 24.33
C LYS A 11 -22.48 19.23 23.71
N VAL A 12 -22.27 18.02 24.22
CA VAL A 12 -21.24 17.12 23.75
C VAL A 12 -21.52 16.64 22.32
N PHE A 13 -22.72 16.12 22.03
CA PHE A 13 -23.03 15.68 20.66
C PHE A 13 -22.98 16.83 19.64
N ARG A 14 -23.31 18.06 20.04
CA ARG A 14 -23.13 19.25 19.19
C ARG A 14 -21.66 19.54 18.87
N LYS A 15 -20.72 19.23 19.78
CA LYS A 15 -19.27 19.33 19.52
C LYS A 15 -18.86 18.45 18.34
N TYR A 16 -19.54 17.32 18.15
CA TYR A 16 -19.36 16.38 17.04
C TYR A 16 -20.31 16.65 15.86
N SER A 17 -20.92 17.84 15.78
CA SER A 17 -21.85 18.21 14.70
C SER A 17 -23.10 17.33 14.58
N HIS A 18 -23.48 16.62 15.65
CA HIS A 18 -24.70 15.83 15.71
C HIS A 18 -25.84 16.57 16.43
N SER A 19 -27.07 16.28 15.98
CA SER A 19 -28.31 16.73 16.61
C SER A 19 -29.04 15.55 17.24
N LEU A 20 -29.34 15.64 18.53
CA LEU A 20 -30.08 14.61 19.27
C LEU A 20 -31.58 14.83 19.16
N GLY A 21 -32.31 13.78 18.80
CA GLY A 21 -33.76 13.69 19.00
C GLY A 21 -34.11 13.36 20.46
N PRO A 22 -35.39 13.50 20.85
CA PRO A 22 -35.83 13.21 22.22
C PRO A 22 -35.57 11.76 22.63
N GLU A 23 -35.85 10.79 21.75
CA GLU A 23 -35.64 9.36 22.01
C GLU A 23 -34.15 9.01 22.19
N ALA A 24 -33.27 9.56 21.35
CA ALA A 24 -31.83 9.34 21.48
C ALA A 24 -31.26 10.01 22.73
N LEU A 25 -31.80 11.15 23.14
CA LEU A 25 -31.39 11.84 24.36
C LEU A 25 -31.78 11.02 25.60
N GLU A 26 -33.02 10.54 25.65
CA GLU A 26 -33.52 9.69 26.74
C GLU A 26 -32.71 8.39 26.85
N TYR A 27 -32.38 7.77 25.72
CA TYR A 27 -31.55 6.56 25.70
C TYR A 27 -30.13 6.79 26.24
N VAL A 28 -29.48 7.92 25.91
CA VAL A 28 -28.17 8.24 26.50
C VAL A 28 -28.29 8.49 28.01
N GLU A 29 -29.36 9.13 28.48
CA GLU A 29 -29.60 9.28 29.92
C GLU A 29 -29.79 7.93 30.61
N GLU A 30 -30.58 7.02 30.03
CA GLU A 30 -30.78 5.66 30.54
C GLU A 30 -29.45 4.90 30.63
N ILE A 31 -28.56 5.03 29.64
CA ILE A 31 -27.22 4.41 29.68
C ILE A 31 -26.45 4.94 30.89
N LEU A 32 -26.34 6.27 31.04
CA LEU A 32 -25.58 6.86 32.14
C LEU A 32 -26.17 6.50 33.51
N ASP A 33 -27.49 6.40 33.62
CA ASP A 33 -28.19 6.04 34.85
C ASP A 33 -28.02 4.54 35.17
N SER A 34 -28.10 3.67 34.16
CA SER A 34 -27.92 2.22 34.34
C SER A 34 -26.52 1.81 34.79
N HIS A 35 -25.51 2.62 34.45
CA HIS A 35 -24.11 2.45 34.86
C HIS A 35 -23.71 3.33 36.04
N GLU A 36 -24.68 3.95 36.73
CA GLU A 36 -24.46 4.79 37.91
C GLU A 36 -23.43 5.92 37.70
N ILE A 37 -23.32 6.45 36.46
CA ILE A 37 -22.33 7.48 36.12
C ILE A 37 -22.72 8.81 36.76
N PRO A 38 -21.88 9.41 37.63
CA PRO A 38 -22.19 10.68 38.29
C PRO A 38 -22.09 11.86 37.32
N ASP A 39 -22.84 12.93 37.59
CA ASP A 39 -22.97 14.10 36.70
C ASP A 39 -21.64 14.79 36.36
N GLN A 40 -20.64 14.70 37.25
CA GLN A 40 -19.30 15.27 37.03
C GLN A 40 -18.52 14.54 35.91
N ASP A 41 -18.80 13.25 35.71
CA ASP A 41 -18.11 12.38 34.75
C ASP A 41 -18.95 12.17 33.47
N ALA A 42 -20.19 12.68 33.46
CA ALA A 42 -21.11 12.57 32.33
C ALA A 42 -20.56 13.22 31.04
N GLU A 43 -19.83 14.33 31.12
CA GLU A 43 -19.25 14.97 29.94
C GLU A 43 -18.24 14.05 29.24
N TYR A 44 -17.40 13.35 30.01
CA TYR A 44 -16.39 12.43 29.49
C TYR A 44 -17.02 11.14 28.92
N ALA A 45 -17.96 10.53 29.65
CA ALA A 45 -18.65 9.33 29.20
C ALA A 45 -19.43 9.57 27.89
N VAL A 46 -20.15 10.70 27.81
CA VAL A 46 -20.89 11.06 26.60
C VAL A 46 -19.96 11.42 25.45
N GLU A 47 -18.79 12.01 25.72
CA GLU A 47 -17.80 12.33 24.69
C GLU A 47 -17.27 11.08 23.99
N TRP A 48 -17.12 10.00 24.75
CA TRP A 48 -16.77 8.68 24.20
C TRP A 48 -17.87 8.09 23.32
N ILE A 49 -19.12 8.10 23.79
CA ILE A 49 -20.27 7.62 23.02
C ILE A 49 -20.41 8.42 21.71
N ALA A 50 -20.29 9.75 21.78
CA ALA A 50 -20.39 10.61 20.60
C ALA A 50 -19.24 10.37 19.61
N LYS A 51 -18.03 10.10 20.10
CA LYS A 51 -16.87 9.77 19.26
C LYS A 51 -17.06 8.45 18.51
N GLU A 52 -17.49 7.39 19.19
CA GLU A 52 -17.71 6.08 18.54
C GLU A 52 -18.92 6.09 17.60
N TYR A 53 -19.97 6.84 17.95
CA TYR A 53 -21.09 7.08 17.04
C TYR A 53 -20.60 7.73 15.72
N ASN A 54 -19.71 8.72 15.80
CA ASN A 54 -19.17 9.40 14.61
C ASN A 54 -18.20 8.53 13.79
N LYS A 55 -17.76 7.38 14.30
CA LYS A 55 -16.95 6.40 13.53
C LYS A 55 -17.80 5.46 12.68
N GLN A 56 -19.11 5.38 12.89
CA GLN A 56 -19.97 4.49 12.12
C GLN A 56 -20.19 5.07 10.71
N ASP A 57 -19.94 4.27 9.68
CA ASP A 57 -20.06 4.68 8.27
C ASP A 57 -21.50 5.10 7.89
N ASP A 58 -22.50 4.58 8.61
CA ASP A 58 -23.93 4.87 8.43
C ASP A 58 -24.47 5.92 9.41
N ALA A 59 -23.62 6.65 10.15
CA ALA A 59 -24.06 7.63 11.15
C ALA A 59 -24.67 8.92 10.53
N PRO A 60 -25.98 9.15 10.65
CA PRO A 60 -26.59 10.41 10.22
C PRO A 60 -26.27 11.60 11.15
N MET A 61 -26.35 12.82 10.61
CA MET A 61 -26.20 14.09 11.37
C MET A 61 -27.27 14.23 12.47
N LYS A 62 -28.48 13.73 12.26
CA LYS A 62 -29.49 13.55 13.33
C LYS A 62 -29.30 12.16 13.92
N VAL A 63 -28.92 12.08 15.20
CA VAL A 63 -28.57 10.82 15.87
C VAL A 63 -29.69 9.79 15.69
N SER A 64 -29.35 8.65 15.11
CA SER A 64 -30.22 7.49 14.96
C SER A 64 -30.13 6.62 16.21
N LEU A 65 -31.29 6.28 16.78
CA LEU A 65 -31.37 5.39 17.94
C LEU A 65 -30.81 4.00 17.61
N GLU A 66 -31.06 3.48 16.40
CA GLU A 66 -30.57 2.17 15.97
C GLU A 66 -29.04 2.10 15.91
N VAL A 67 -28.39 3.17 15.44
CA VAL A 67 -26.91 3.25 15.39
C VAL A 67 -26.35 3.41 16.80
N LEU A 68 -27.00 4.21 17.64
CA LEU A 68 -26.60 4.43 19.02
C LEU A 68 -26.72 3.15 19.88
N GLN A 69 -27.80 2.37 19.69
CA GLN A 69 -27.98 1.05 20.30
C GLN A 69 -26.88 0.08 19.85
N ARG A 70 -26.57 0.02 18.55
CA ARG A 70 -25.48 -0.83 18.03
C ARG A 70 -24.12 -0.45 18.63
N VAL A 71 -23.84 0.84 18.74
CA VAL A 71 -22.61 1.36 19.39
C VAL A 71 -22.56 0.91 20.85
N TYR A 72 -23.70 0.97 21.56
CA TYR A 72 -23.79 0.54 22.95
C TYR A 72 -23.70 -0.98 23.15
N GLU A 73 -24.34 -1.78 22.29
CA GLU A 73 -24.20 -3.25 22.29
C GLU A 73 -22.74 -3.66 22.08
N THR A 74 -22.04 -2.99 21.16
CA THR A 74 -20.61 -3.19 20.94
C THR A 74 -19.80 -2.90 22.21
N PHE A 75 -20.22 -1.95 23.04
CA PHE A 75 -19.56 -1.67 24.33
C PHE A 75 -19.85 -2.73 25.38
N GLN A 76 -21.08 -3.23 25.47
CA GLN A 76 -21.39 -4.31 26.43
C GLN A 76 -20.66 -5.62 26.08
N ASP A 77 -20.43 -5.87 24.80
CA ASP A 77 -19.58 -6.97 24.34
C ASP A 77 -18.08 -6.71 24.59
N ALA A 78 -17.66 -5.45 24.72
CA ALA A 78 -16.30 -5.08 25.09
C ALA A 78 -16.07 -5.19 26.61
N ASP A 79 -17.00 -4.78 27.47
CA ASP A 79 -16.91 -4.86 28.94
C ASP A 79 -17.03 -6.31 29.47
N ASN A 80 -17.81 -7.18 28.81
CA ASN A 80 -17.77 -8.62 29.13
C ASN A 80 -16.45 -9.30 28.71
N ASN A 81 -15.60 -8.58 27.96
CA ASN A 81 -14.25 -8.99 27.57
C ASN A 81 -13.15 -8.25 28.35
N ASP A 82 -13.45 -7.61 29.49
CA ASP A 82 -12.42 -7.08 30.41
C ASP A 82 -11.61 -8.18 31.14
N ALA A 83 -11.88 -9.44 30.82
CA ALA A 83 -10.88 -10.51 30.84
C ALA A 83 -10.22 -10.62 29.44
N ALA A 84 -9.64 -9.54 28.93
CA ALA A 84 -8.82 -9.60 27.74
C ALA A 84 -7.67 -10.56 28.07
N PRO A 85 -7.40 -11.61 27.27
CA PRO A 85 -6.21 -12.41 27.51
C PRO A 85 -5.01 -11.48 27.45
N ASP A 86 -4.09 -11.61 28.42
CA ASP A 86 -2.80 -10.90 28.52
C ASP A 86 -1.94 -10.97 27.23
N VAL A 87 -2.37 -11.74 26.21
CA VAL A 87 -1.62 -12.05 25.00
C VAL A 87 -2.38 -11.55 23.77
N VAL A 88 -1.73 -10.70 22.95
CA VAL A 88 -2.25 -10.30 21.64
C VAL A 88 -2.39 -11.53 20.74
N ASP A 89 -3.59 -11.77 20.19
CA ASP A 89 -3.74 -12.79 19.15
C ASP A 89 -3.23 -12.26 17.79
N PRO A 90 -2.15 -12.83 17.21
CA PRO A 90 -1.65 -12.42 15.91
C PRO A 90 -2.60 -12.75 14.75
N GLU A 91 -3.52 -13.71 14.89
CA GLU A 91 -4.44 -14.08 13.81
C GLU A 91 -5.44 -12.96 13.49
N SER A 92 -5.92 -12.23 14.50
CA SER A 92 -6.90 -11.15 14.33
C SER A 92 -6.35 -9.94 13.58
N HIS A 93 -5.03 -9.81 13.49
CA HIS A 93 -4.33 -8.68 12.85
C HIS A 93 -3.54 -9.10 11.60
N LEU A 94 -3.72 -10.33 11.11
CA LEU A 94 -3.02 -10.87 9.94
C LEU A 94 -3.96 -10.96 8.72
N HIS A 95 -3.82 -10.02 7.79
CA HIS A 95 -4.65 -9.95 6.59
C HIS A 95 -3.86 -10.14 5.31
N TYR A 96 -4.41 -10.92 4.38
CA TYR A 96 -3.89 -11.10 3.03
C TYR A 96 -4.81 -10.37 2.06
N ILE A 97 -4.26 -9.45 1.28
CA ILE A 97 -5.02 -8.48 0.49
C ILE A 97 -4.58 -8.59 -0.96
N ASN A 98 -5.51 -8.98 -1.83
CA ASN A 98 -5.26 -8.99 -3.27
C ASN A 98 -5.40 -7.59 -3.86
N ALA A 99 -4.67 -7.34 -4.94
CA ALA A 99 -4.71 -6.08 -5.67
C ALA A 99 -6.11 -5.71 -6.16
N PHE A 100 -6.95 -6.69 -6.50
CA PHE A 100 -8.32 -6.46 -6.97
C PHE A 100 -9.34 -6.23 -5.85
N ASP A 101 -8.96 -6.47 -4.59
CA ASP A 101 -9.83 -6.26 -3.42
C ASP A 101 -9.60 -4.88 -2.78
N MET A 102 -8.55 -4.17 -3.19
CA MET A 102 -8.21 -2.86 -2.65
C MET A 102 -9.18 -1.77 -3.15
N PRO A 103 -9.53 -0.79 -2.29
CA PRO A 103 -10.32 0.36 -2.68
C PRO A 103 -9.57 1.24 -3.71
N LEU A 104 -10.29 1.76 -4.70
CA LEU A 104 -9.75 2.72 -5.66
C LEU A 104 -9.86 4.13 -5.12
N TRP A 105 -8.70 4.74 -4.82
CA TRP A 105 -8.60 6.13 -4.39
C TRP A 105 -8.11 7.01 -5.53
N ASN A 106 -8.80 8.14 -5.75
CA ASN A 106 -8.39 9.18 -6.70
C ASN A 106 -7.97 10.44 -5.93
N TRP A 107 -7.00 11.18 -6.45
CA TRP A 107 -6.64 12.47 -5.88
C TRP A 107 -7.64 13.54 -6.31
N SER A 108 -8.20 14.28 -5.35
CA SER A 108 -9.04 15.46 -5.59
C SER A 108 -8.22 16.73 -5.43
N HIS A 109 -8.06 17.49 -6.52
CA HIS A 109 -7.38 18.79 -6.47
C HIS A 109 -8.14 19.82 -5.65
N GLU A 110 -9.48 19.77 -5.67
CA GLU A 110 -10.33 20.70 -4.94
C GLU A 110 -10.22 20.50 -3.43
N LYS A 111 -10.24 19.23 -2.98
CA LYS A 111 -10.13 18.91 -1.55
C LYS A 111 -8.70 18.76 -1.06
N SER A 112 -7.73 18.67 -1.98
CA SER A 112 -6.35 18.30 -1.68
C SER A 112 -6.26 17.04 -0.82
N ALA A 113 -7.08 16.03 -1.16
CA ALA A 113 -7.23 14.78 -0.41
C ALA A 113 -7.58 13.62 -1.36
N PHE A 114 -7.46 12.39 -0.87
CA PHE A 114 -7.92 11.22 -1.60
C PHE A 114 -9.43 11.02 -1.43
N GLU A 115 -10.09 10.68 -2.53
CA GLU A 115 -11.51 10.36 -2.58
C GLU A 115 -11.72 8.95 -3.08
N LEU A 116 -12.63 8.23 -2.42
CA LEU A 116 -13.00 6.89 -2.82
C LEU A 116 -13.78 6.96 -4.14
N SER A 117 -13.35 6.20 -5.13
CA SER A 117 -14.06 6.10 -6.39
C SER A 117 -15.35 5.29 -6.20
N SER A 118 -16.47 5.85 -6.66
CA SER A 118 -17.75 5.14 -6.75
C SER A 118 -17.83 4.19 -7.96
N SER A 119 -16.82 4.19 -8.83
CA SER A 119 -16.81 3.38 -10.05
C SER A 119 -16.48 1.93 -9.74
N LYS A 120 -17.26 1.00 -10.31
CA LYS A 120 -16.98 -0.42 -10.23
C LYS A 120 -15.74 -0.77 -11.05
N LEU A 121 -14.75 -1.41 -10.41
CA LEU A 121 -13.54 -1.89 -11.07
C LEU A 121 -13.86 -2.97 -12.12
N THR A 122 -13.22 -2.89 -13.27
CA THR A 122 -13.38 -3.83 -14.39
C THR A 122 -12.07 -4.05 -15.13
N VAL A 123 -11.93 -5.23 -15.74
CA VAL A 123 -10.79 -5.56 -16.62
C VAL A 123 -10.90 -4.83 -17.96
N SER A 124 -12.13 -4.51 -18.39
CA SER A 124 -12.42 -3.79 -19.63
C SER A 124 -12.41 -2.28 -19.39
N GLY A 125 -11.23 -1.71 -19.14
CA GLY A 125 -11.07 -0.27 -18.90
C GLY A 125 -11.51 0.61 -20.08
N SER A 126 -11.95 1.83 -19.78
CA SER A 126 -12.24 2.89 -20.77
C SER A 126 -11.02 3.78 -21.01
N ALA A 127 -11.09 4.63 -22.05
CA ALA A 127 -10.10 5.69 -22.26
C ALA A 127 -9.94 6.58 -21.01
N ASP A 128 -11.05 6.95 -20.37
CA ASP A 128 -11.05 7.76 -19.15
C ASP A 128 -10.33 7.04 -18.00
N SER A 129 -10.57 5.74 -17.82
CA SER A 129 -9.89 4.97 -16.76
C SER A 129 -8.37 4.93 -16.98
N ARG A 130 -7.91 4.86 -18.24
CA ARG A 130 -6.48 4.91 -18.58
C ARG A 130 -5.88 6.28 -18.30
N ILE A 131 -6.58 7.35 -18.66
CA ILE A 131 -6.15 8.73 -18.39
C ILE A 131 -6.05 8.96 -16.87
N MET A 132 -7.08 8.57 -16.13
CA MET A 132 -7.11 8.68 -14.66
C MET A 132 -5.98 7.89 -14.00
N ALA A 133 -5.66 6.69 -14.49
CA ALA A 133 -4.54 5.92 -13.97
C ALA A 133 -3.20 6.66 -14.12
N MET A 134 -2.97 7.35 -15.25
CA MET A 134 -1.75 8.15 -15.45
C MET A 134 -1.76 9.43 -14.60
N ARG A 135 -2.89 10.13 -14.54
CA ARG A 135 -3.04 11.33 -13.69
C ARG A 135 -2.86 11.02 -12.22
N ASN A 136 -3.38 9.89 -11.73
CA ASN A 136 -3.18 9.47 -10.35
C ASN A 136 -1.70 9.24 -10.03
N ARG A 137 -0.91 8.64 -10.94
CA ARG A 137 0.54 8.48 -10.74
C ARG A 137 1.24 9.83 -10.62
N LEU A 138 0.95 10.75 -11.54
CA LEU A 138 1.50 12.10 -11.51
C LEU A 138 1.12 12.80 -10.21
N ASN A 139 -0.16 12.82 -9.87
CA ASN A 139 -0.69 13.54 -8.71
C ASN A 139 -0.13 13.02 -7.39
N ILE A 140 -0.11 11.70 -7.17
CA ILE A 140 0.43 11.12 -5.93
C ILE A 140 1.87 11.60 -5.70
N ILE A 141 2.71 11.51 -6.73
CA ILE A 141 4.11 11.90 -6.64
C ILE A 141 4.25 13.42 -6.52
N LYS A 142 3.51 14.20 -7.33
CA LYS A 142 3.51 15.68 -7.31
C LYS A 142 3.22 16.22 -5.92
N GLN A 143 2.22 15.64 -5.25
CA GLN A 143 1.83 16.07 -3.91
C GLN A 143 2.90 15.74 -2.87
N THR A 144 3.60 14.61 -3.01
CA THR A 144 4.79 14.33 -2.19
C THR A 144 5.90 15.35 -2.42
N VAL A 145 6.17 15.76 -3.67
CA VAL A 145 7.16 16.81 -3.95
C VAL A 145 6.76 18.14 -3.33
N LEU A 146 5.50 18.55 -3.50
CA LEU A 146 5.01 19.84 -3.00
C LEU A 146 4.97 19.94 -1.48
N ARG A 147 4.93 18.81 -0.76
CA ARG A 147 5.01 18.77 0.71
C ARG A 147 6.44 18.79 1.25
N ASN A 148 7.44 18.58 0.40
CA ASN A 148 8.83 18.62 0.84
C ASN A 148 9.27 20.04 1.19
N ASP A 149 10.11 20.18 2.23
CA ASP A 149 10.54 21.47 2.78
C ASP A 149 11.24 22.38 1.77
N HIS A 150 11.83 21.83 0.71
CA HIS A 150 12.42 22.64 -0.37
C HIS A 150 11.38 23.34 -1.25
N PHE A 151 10.12 22.89 -1.23
CA PHE A 151 9.02 23.41 -2.05
C PHE A 151 7.90 24.06 -1.22
N SER A 152 7.79 23.72 0.07
CA SER A 152 6.78 24.25 1.00
C SER A 152 7.39 25.23 1.99
N PRO A 153 6.83 26.45 2.16
CA PRO A 153 7.29 27.37 3.19
C PRO A 153 7.03 26.81 4.59
N SER A 154 8.04 26.87 5.47
CA SER A 154 7.85 26.55 6.89
C SER A 154 6.74 27.43 7.50
N THR A 155 5.89 26.83 8.34
CA THR A 155 4.82 27.53 9.08
C THR A 155 5.37 28.40 10.22
N LEU A 156 6.63 28.20 10.59
CA LEU A 156 7.36 29.08 11.49
C LEU A 156 7.90 30.29 10.71
N PRO A 157 7.88 31.51 11.29
CA PRO A 157 8.44 32.68 10.65
C PRO A 157 9.98 32.61 10.63
N SER A 158 10.55 31.74 9.79
CA SER A 158 11.98 31.70 9.48
C SER A 158 12.28 32.45 8.18
N ARG A 159 13.53 32.91 8.05
CA ARG A 159 14.06 33.64 6.89
C ARG A 159 14.22 32.77 5.63
N ASP A 160 13.83 31.49 5.64
CA ASP A 160 14.16 30.51 4.61
C ASP A 160 13.32 30.58 3.32
N ARG A 161 12.36 31.50 3.23
CA ARG A 161 11.58 31.70 1.98
C ARG A 161 12.45 32.06 0.76
N GLN A 162 13.69 32.49 0.95
CA GLN A 162 14.62 32.84 -0.13
C GLN A 162 15.21 31.62 -0.88
N HIS A 163 15.12 30.42 -0.31
CA HIS A 163 15.69 29.19 -0.90
C HIS A 163 14.64 28.18 -1.38
N LEU A 164 13.36 28.56 -1.41
CA LEU A 164 12.29 27.69 -1.91
C LEU A 164 12.40 27.51 -3.42
N LEU A 165 12.42 26.26 -3.85
CA LEU A 165 12.32 25.88 -5.24
C LEU A 165 10.88 26.08 -5.71
N THR A 166 10.71 26.63 -6.91
CA THR A 166 9.39 26.82 -7.51
C THR A 166 9.22 25.87 -8.67
N LEU A 167 8.33 24.88 -8.51
CA LEU A 167 7.90 24.04 -9.62
C LEU A 167 7.09 24.85 -10.63
N ARG A 168 7.46 24.73 -11.90
CA ARG A 168 6.74 25.30 -13.04
C ARG A 168 6.11 24.19 -13.86
N SER A 169 5.04 24.54 -14.57
CA SER A 169 4.41 23.67 -15.58
C SER A 169 4.96 23.98 -16.97
N THR A 170 4.91 23.01 -17.88
CA THR A 170 5.33 23.16 -19.28
C THR A 170 4.58 24.29 -20.00
N LYS A 171 3.34 24.60 -19.60
CA LYS A 171 2.59 25.74 -20.14
C LYS A 171 3.27 27.08 -19.90
N GLN A 172 4.07 27.19 -18.84
CA GLN A 172 4.76 28.42 -18.47
C GLN A 172 6.04 28.67 -19.28
N LEU A 173 6.48 27.71 -20.08
CA LEU A 173 7.62 27.85 -21.00
C LEU A 173 7.28 28.79 -22.19
N LEU A 174 5.99 28.85 -22.57
CA LEU A 174 5.54 29.61 -23.73
C LEU A 174 5.92 31.09 -23.63
N GLY A 175 6.72 31.55 -24.60
CA GLY A 175 7.19 32.93 -24.69
C GLY A 175 8.30 33.32 -23.72
N ARG A 176 8.94 32.34 -23.05
CA ARG A 176 9.98 32.57 -22.03
C ARG A 176 11.30 31.88 -22.38
N ALA A 177 11.68 31.91 -23.66
CA ALA A 177 12.99 31.43 -24.10
C ALA A 177 14.10 32.24 -23.40
N GLY A 178 15.17 31.55 -23.00
CA GLY A 178 16.28 32.08 -22.22
C GLY A 178 16.07 32.07 -20.70
N GLU A 179 14.88 31.69 -20.20
CA GLU A 179 14.63 31.51 -18.76
C GLU A 179 14.95 30.08 -18.28
N ARG A 180 15.26 29.97 -16.99
CA ARG A 180 15.50 28.70 -16.30
C ARG A 180 14.23 28.19 -15.63
N PHE A 181 14.00 26.88 -15.75
CA PHE A 181 12.84 26.21 -15.18
C PHE A 181 13.23 24.97 -14.39
N LEU A 182 12.48 24.74 -13.30
CA LEU A 182 12.43 23.46 -12.62
C LEU A 182 11.05 22.84 -12.88
N LEU A 183 11.04 21.73 -13.63
CA LEU A 183 9.84 21.05 -14.06
C LEU A 183 9.71 19.69 -13.37
N PHE A 184 8.47 19.25 -13.16
CA PHE A 184 8.14 17.91 -12.70
C PHE A 184 7.22 17.24 -13.71
N GLY A 185 7.59 16.05 -14.18
CA GLY A 185 6.80 15.32 -15.18
C GLY A 185 7.29 13.89 -15.40
N MET A 186 6.60 13.18 -16.27
CA MET A 186 6.94 11.84 -16.72
C MET A 186 7.91 11.91 -17.89
N LEU A 187 8.95 11.08 -17.88
CA LEU A 187 9.82 10.89 -19.05
C LEU A 187 9.12 10.03 -20.09
N SER A 188 9.09 10.48 -21.35
CA SER A 188 8.50 9.75 -22.47
C SER A 188 9.22 10.09 -23.78
N HIS A 189 9.09 9.26 -24.82
CA HIS A 189 9.65 9.57 -26.14
C HIS A 189 8.62 10.21 -27.07
N SER A 190 9.08 11.19 -27.86
CA SER A 190 8.32 11.75 -28.98
C SER A 190 8.18 10.73 -30.12
N LYS A 191 7.37 11.04 -31.14
CA LYS A 191 7.22 10.18 -32.33
C LYS A 191 8.52 10.08 -33.13
N GLU A 192 9.36 11.10 -32.99
CA GLU A 192 10.67 11.24 -33.59
C GLU A 192 11.76 10.55 -32.77
N GLY A 193 11.41 9.94 -31.63
CA GLY A 193 12.34 9.20 -30.77
C GLY A 193 13.18 10.08 -29.84
N LYS A 194 12.85 11.37 -29.68
CA LYS A 194 13.52 12.25 -28.73
C LYS A 194 12.94 12.11 -27.33
N LEU A 195 13.77 12.19 -26.30
CA LEU A 195 13.29 12.14 -24.91
C LEU A 195 12.61 13.47 -24.55
N CYS A 196 11.46 13.37 -23.90
CA CYS A 196 10.64 14.49 -23.47
C CYS A 196 10.29 14.35 -21.98
N LEU A 197 9.98 15.49 -21.36
CA LEU A 197 9.27 15.54 -20.08
C LEU A 197 7.82 15.96 -20.35
N GLU A 198 6.86 15.20 -19.81
CA GLU A 198 5.42 15.42 -19.97
C GLU A 198 4.75 15.66 -18.61
N ASP A 199 4.01 16.75 -18.48
CA ASP A 199 3.18 17.07 -17.31
C ASP A 199 1.69 17.13 -17.66
N ASP A 200 0.84 17.68 -16.78
CA ASP A 200 -0.60 17.80 -17.02
C ASP A 200 -0.97 18.74 -18.17
N ASP A 201 -0.08 19.67 -18.53
CA ASP A 201 -0.37 20.76 -19.45
C ASP A 201 0.25 20.54 -20.84
N GLY A 202 1.33 19.76 -20.93
CA GLY A 202 2.04 19.57 -22.18
C GLY A 202 3.33 18.79 -22.03
N ARG A 203 4.22 18.98 -23.00
CA ARG A 203 5.51 18.29 -23.07
C ARG A 203 6.60 19.22 -23.58
N VAL A 204 7.84 18.96 -23.17
CA VAL A 204 9.02 19.64 -23.69
C VAL A 204 10.11 18.62 -24.04
N GLU A 205 10.77 18.80 -25.19
CA GLU A 205 11.91 17.97 -25.59
C GLU A 205 13.12 18.29 -24.71
N LEU A 206 13.83 17.27 -24.28
CA LEU A 206 14.99 17.38 -23.41
C LEU A 206 16.28 17.26 -24.22
N ASP A 207 17.16 18.24 -24.09
CA ASP A 207 18.51 18.20 -24.64
C ASP A 207 19.54 17.95 -23.53
N PHE A 208 20.22 16.80 -23.59
CA PHE A 208 21.25 16.39 -22.63
C PHE A 208 22.67 16.76 -23.09
N SER A 209 22.81 17.53 -24.17
CA SER A 209 24.11 17.88 -24.76
C SER A 209 25.08 18.57 -23.80
N GLN A 210 24.57 19.23 -22.76
CA GLN A 210 25.35 19.96 -21.75
C GLN A 210 25.35 19.31 -20.36
N LEU A 211 24.81 18.09 -20.23
CA LEU A 211 24.81 17.38 -18.95
C LEU A 211 26.19 16.75 -18.71
N ASP A 212 27.05 17.45 -17.97
CA ASP A 212 28.44 17.04 -17.72
C ASP A 212 28.57 15.83 -16.78
N GLN A 213 27.64 15.66 -15.84
CA GLN A 213 27.69 14.60 -14.82
C GLN A 213 26.45 13.70 -14.90
N PRO A 214 26.63 12.36 -14.94
CA PRO A 214 25.50 11.44 -14.86
C PRO A 214 24.79 11.58 -13.51
N SER A 215 23.49 11.87 -13.54
CA SER A 215 22.67 11.84 -12.32
C SER A 215 22.66 10.45 -11.68
N GLU A 216 22.57 10.44 -10.35
CA GLU A 216 22.36 9.22 -9.58
C GLU A 216 20.90 8.75 -9.70
N GLY A 217 20.70 7.44 -9.86
CA GLY A 217 19.37 6.84 -10.03
C GLY A 217 19.22 6.06 -11.34
N LEU A 218 18.07 5.41 -11.48
CA LEU A 218 17.66 4.66 -12.68
C LEU A 218 16.49 5.40 -13.32
N PHE A 219 16.80 6.25 -14.30
CA PHE A 219 15.79 6.96 -15.08
C PHE A 219 15.34 6.08 -16.23
N THR A 220 14.07 5.70 -16.25
CA THR A 220 13.49 4.86 -17.31
C THR A 220 12.37 5.60 -18.03
N ASP A 221 12.04 5.15 -19.23
CA ASP A 221 10.79 5.57 -19.89
C ASP A 221 9.60 5.32 -18.94
N GLY A 222 8.71 6.30 -18.81
CA GLY A 222 7.56 6.30 -17.91
C GLY A 222 7.86 6.63 -16.44
N CYS A 223 9.11 6.92 -16.04
CA CYS A 223 9.41 7.37 -14.67
C CYS A 223 9.13 8.87 -14.51
N PHE A 224 8.77 9.30 -13.30
CA PHE A 224 8.65 10.73 -12.99
C PHE A 224 9.98 11.30 -12.50
N ALA A 225 10.33 12.50 -12.98
CA ALA A 225 11.58 13.16 -12.67
C ALA A 225 11.38 14.66 -12.43
N LEU A 226 12.30 15.23 -11.67
CA LEU A 226 12.54 16.66 -11.56
C LEU A 226 13.65 17.04 -12.54
N VAL A 227 13.40 18.00 -13.42
CA VAL A 227 14.36 18.45 -14.42
C VAL A 227 14.55 19.96 -14.29
N GLU A 228 15.78 20.38 -14.01
CA GLU A 228 16.21 21.76 -14.09
C GLU A 228 16.90 22.00 -15.43
N GLY A 229 16.52 23.07 -16.12
CA GLY A 229 17.12 23.40 -17.41
C GLY A 229 16.79 24.79 -17.94
N ASP A 230 17.53 25.20 -18.96
CA ASP A 230 17.34 26.46 -19.67
C ASP A 230 16.50 26.23 -20.93
N TYR A 231 15.39 26.97 -21.07
CA TYR A 231 14.47 26.81 -22.20
C TYR A 231 14.93 27.62 -23.42
N THR A 232 14.94 27.01 -24.59
CA THR A 232 15.52 27.62 -25.81
C THR A 232 14.47 28.19 -26.76
N GLU A 233 14.91 29.01 -27.72
CA GLU A 233 14.06 29.50 -28.81
C GLU A 233 13.54 28.37 -29.71
N ASP A 234 14.26 27.24 -29.78
CA ASP A 234 13.90 26.03 -30.53
C ASP A 234 12.88 25.14 -29.80
N ALA A 235 12.27 25.63 -28.71
CA ALA A 235 11.30 24.91 -27.89
C ALA A 235 11.84 23.61 -27.25
N THR A 236 13.13 23.60 -26.90
CA THR A 236 13.79 22.51 -26.17
C THR A 236 14.25 22.98 -24.79
N LEU A 237 14.41 22.06 -23.84
CA LEU A 237 14.97 22.33 -22.53
C LEU A 237 16.38 21.73 -22.46
N ILE A 238 17.40 22.58 -22.39
CA ILE A 238 18.78 22.15 -22.15
C ILE A 238 18.89 21.74 -20.68
N VAL A 239 19.12 20.45 -20.44
CA VAL A 239 19.11 19.86 -19.10
C VAL A 239 20.40 20.22 -18.36
N ILE A 240 20.24 20.84 -17.19
CA ILE A 240 21.33 21.17 -16.26
C ILE A 240 21.41 20.09 -15.18
N ALA A 241 20.26 19.69 -14.65
CA ALA A 241 20.17 18.65 -13.63
C ALA A 241 18.88 17.85 -13.79
N ILE A 242 18.98 16.55 -13.52
CA ILE A 242 17.82 15.66 -13.43
C ILE A 242 17.92 14.85 -12.14
N GLY A 243 16.81 14.73 -11.42
CA GLY A 243 16.72 14.02 -10.15
C GLY A 243 15.40 13.25 -10.02
N HIS A 244 15.41 12.18 -9.23
CA HIS A 244 14.16 11.58 -8.80
C HIS A 244 13.43 12.50 -7.82
N PRO A 245 12.08 12.48 -7.82
CA PRO A 245 11.30 13.20 -6.81
C PRO A 245 11.68 12.70 -5.39
N PRO A 246 11.67 13.58 -4.38
CA PRO A 246 11.94 13.16 -3.00
C PRO A 246 10.93 12.11 -2.51
N CYS A 247 11.37 11.23 -1.63
CA CYS A 247 10.50 10.28 -0.95
C CYS A 247 9.90 10.90 0.33
N GLU A 248 8.67 10.53 0.65
CA GLU A 248 8.02 10.85 1.93
C GLU A 248 8.16 9.65 2.88
N ASN A 249 8.51 9.91 4.14
CA ASN A 249 8.57 8.85 5.15
C ASN A 249 7.15 8.42 5.58
N ARG A 250 7.05 7.24 6.21
CA ARG A 250 5.76 6.65 6.58
C ARG A 250 5.04 7.50 7.63
N GLU A 251 5.78 8.06 8.58
CA GLU A 251 5.25 8.83 9.71
C GLU A 251 4.57 10.13 9.23
N THR A 252 5.22 10.86 8.31
CA THR A 252 4.67 12.06 7.67
C THR A 252 3.47 11.72 6.80
N ALA A 253 3.53 10.66 5.99
CA ALA A 253 2.38 10.25 5.19
C ALA A 253 1.17 9.88 6.07
N ARG A 254 1.40 9.16 7.18
CA ARG A 254 0.34 8.76 8.13
C ARG A 254 -0.18 9.92 8.97
N SER A 255 0.61 10.94 9.28
CA SER A 255 0.09 12.11 10.01
C SER A 255 -0.92 12.91 9.17
N ILE A 256 -0.80 12.86 7.85
CA ILE A 256 -1.68 13.55 6.91
C ILE A 256 -2.88 12.66 6.53
N PHE A 257 -2.62 11.42 6.14
CA PHE A 257 -3.62 10.51 5.58
C PHE A 257 -3.97 9.33 6.51
N GLY A 258 -3.72 9.48 7.81
CA GLY A 258 -3.94 8.44 8.83
C GLY A 258 -5.39 7.96 8.94
N HIS A 259 -6.33 8.81 8.57
CA HIS A 259 -7.76 8.50 8.56
C HIS A 259 -8.21 7.73 7.30
N ILE A 260 -7.34 7.57 6.29
CA ILE A 260 -7.69 6.93 5.02
C ILE A 260 -7.32 5.45 5.07
N ASP A 261 -8.31 4.59 4.80
CA ASP A 261 -8.10 3.16 4.67
C ASP A 261 -7.72 2.77 3.23
N PHE A 262 -6.43 2.87 2.92
CA PHE A 262 -5.90 2.46 1.61
C PHE A 262 -6.00 0.95 1.34
N LEU A 263 -6.21 0.13 2.38
CA LEU A 263 -6.17 -1.33 2.29
C LEU A 263 -7.56 -1.97 2.29
N GLY A 264 -8.60 -1.26 2.71
CA GLY A 264 -9.94 -1.81 2.92
C GLY A 264 -10.02 -2.75 4.12
N LYS A 265 -9.18 -2.53 5.15
CA LYS A 265 -9.08 -3.34 6.38
C LYS A 265 -9.16 -2.49 7.65
N GLY A 266 -9.80 -1.33 7.56
CA GLY A 266 -9.89 -0.34 8.62
C GLY A 266 -8.64 0.52 8.73
N ALA A 267 -8.86 1.81 8.96
CA ALA A 267 -7.82 2.75 9.33
C ALA A 267 -7.57 2.67 10.85
N THR A 268 -6.31 2.59 11.25
CA THR A 268 -5.86 2.68 12.64
C THR A 268 -5.30 4.07 12.90
N THR A 269 -5.47 4.56 14.12
CA THR A 269 -4.86 5.80 14.58
C THR A 269 -3.37 5.61 14.88
N LEU A 270 -2.60 6.70 14.85
CA LEU A 270 -1.16 6.66 15.18
C LEU A 270 -0.91 6.15 16.61
N ALA A 271 -1.81 6.43 17.55
CA ALA A 271 -1.68 6.00 18.94
C ALA A 271 -1.92 4.49 19.08
N GLU A 272 -2.94 3.95 18.38
CA GLU A 272 -3.20 2.52 18.34
C GLU A 272 -2.03 1.76 17.68
N ASP A 273 -1.54 2.25 16.54
CA ASP A 273 -0.38 1.66 15.85
C ASP A 273 0.86 1.61 16.77
N ALA A 274 1.14 2.69 17.52
CA ALA A 274 2.27 2.74 18.44
C ALA A 274 2.14 1.76 19.62
N GLN A 275 0.93 1.60 20.16
CA GLN A 275 0.66 0.63 21.22
C GLN A 275 0.79 -0.81 20.71
N LEU A 276 0.23 -1.12 19.55
CA LEU A 276 0.34 -2.44 18.92
C LEU A 276 1.79 -2.77 18.58
N ALA A 277 2.56 -1.81 18.07
CA ALA A 277 3.97 -1.99 17.75
C ALA A 277 4.82 -2.40 18.97
N GLU A 278 4.55 -1.84 20.15
CA GLU A 278 5.24 -2.23 21.39
C GLU A 278 4.86 -3.65 21.81
N ARG A 279 3.56 -3.99 21.74
CA ARG A 279 3.08 -5.34 22.06
C ARG A 279 3.62 -6.40 21.11
N VAL A 280 3.70 -6.11 19.81
CA VAL A 280 4.29 -7.02 18.81
C VAL A 280 5.77 -7.28 19.15
N ARG A 281 6.53 -6.25 19.53
CA ARG A 281 7.94 -6.39 19.92
C ARG A 281 8.14 -7.18 21.22
N GLY A 282 7.23 -7.07 22.17
CA GLY A 282 7.27 -7.82 23.43
C GLY A 282 6.72 -9.24 23.30
N ASP A 283 5.44 -9.35 22.95
CA ASP A 283 4.65 -10.58 23.06
C ASP A 283 4.90 -11.55 21.89
N LEU A 284 5.33 -11.02 20.73
CA LEU A 284 5.43 -11.76 19.47
C LEU A 284 6.84 -11.74 18.87
N ALA A 285 7.87 -11.50 19.69
CA ALA A 285 9.27 -11.37 19.25
C ALA A 285 9.80 -12.58 18.45
N ASP A 286 9.30 -13.78 18.73
CA ASP A 286 9.70 -15.02 18.05
C ASP A 286 8.96 -15.31 16.74
N LEU A 287 7.97 -14.51 16.39
CA LEU A 287 7.16 -14.69 15.20
C LEU A 287 7.96 -14.31 13.95
N ARG A 288 8.04 -15.24 13.00
CA ARG A 288 8.89 -15.09 11.80
C ARG A 288 8.11 -15.36 10.53
N PHE A 289 8.39 -14.57 9.51
CA PHE A 289 7.87 -14.73 8.15
C PHE A 289 9.02 -15.18 7.24
N PHE A 290 8.81 -16.21 6.43
CA PHE A 290 9.75 -16.60 5.39
C PHE A 290 9.23 -16.18 4.03
N VAL A 291 10.11 -15.66 3.19
CA VAL A 291 9.80 -15.30 1.81
C VAL A 291 10.77 -16.02 0.90
N LEU A 292 10.23 -16.89 0.05
CA LEU A 292 10.96 -17.64 -0.96
C LEU A 292 10.52 -17.16 -2.33
N SER A 293 11.45 -17.08 -3.28
CA SER A 293 11.18 -16.71 -4.68
C SER A 293 11.77 -17.75 -5.61
N ASP A 294 11.18 -17.88 -6.81
CA ASP A 294 11.57 -18.90 -7.79
C ASP A 294 11.53 -20.31 -7.23
N VAL A 295 10.40 -20.63 -6.60
CA VAL A 295 10.12 -21.95 -6.02
C VAL A 295 9.79 -22.95 -7.14
N TRP A 296 10.80 -23.34 -7.92
CA TRP A 296 10.66 -24.23 -9.07
C TRP A 296 10.27 -25.65 -8.66
N LEU A 297 8.97 -25.96 -8.73
CA LEU A 297 8.41 -27.25 -8.30
C LEU A 297 8.65 -28.38 -9.33
N ASP A 298 9.25 -28.09 -10.49
CA ASP A 298 9.69 -29.11 -11.43
C ASP A 298 11.11 -29.63 -11.14
N MET A 299 11.82 -29.00 -10.20
CA MET A 299 13.18 -29.34 -9.79
C MET A 299 13.19 -30.12 -8.45
N PRO A 300 13.76 -31.35 -8.40
CA PRO A 300 13.85 -32.14 -7.17
C PRO A 300 14.62 -31.45 -6.03
N GLU A 301 15.58 -30.60 -6.38
CA GLU A 301 16.40 -29.83 -5.45
C GLU A 301 15.55 -28.86 -4.62
N THR A 302 14.52 -28.27 -5.22
CA THR A 302 13.57 -27.37 -4.53
C THR A 302 12.86 -28.10 -3.39
N PHE A 303 12.32 -29.30 -3.66
CA PHE A 303 11.68 -30.11 -2.62
C PHE A 303 12.65 -30.56 -1.54
N THR A 304 13.90 -30.82 -1.91
CA THR A 304 14.95 -31.15 -0.94
C THR A 304 15.27 -29.96 -0.04
N GLY A 305 15.32 -28.74 -0.60
CA GLY A 305 15.48 -27.51 0.15
C GLY A 305 14.31 -27.23 1.10
N ILE A 306 13.07 -27.35 0.60
CA ILE A 306 11.87 -27.16 1.43
C ILE A 306 11.79 -28.19 2.56
N ARG A 307 12.10 -29.47 2.29
CA ARG A 307 12.19 -30.51 3.33
C ARG A 307 13.17 -30.13 4.42
N LYS A 308 14.42 -29.82 4.04
CA LYS A 308 15.46 -29.41 5.00
C LYS A 308 15.04 -28.19 5.82
N MET A 309 14.37 -27.22 5.20
CA MET A 309 13.84 -26.06 5.89
C MET A 309 12.78 -26.48 6.93
N PHE A 310 11.81 -27.32 6.55
CA PHE A 310 10.78 -27.81 7.48
C PHE A 310 11.35 -28.69 8.58
N ASP A 311 12.31 -29.58 8.27
CA ASP A 311 13.03 -30.39 9.25
C ASP A 311 13.68 -29.47 10.29
N HIS A 312 14.43 -28.46 9.85
CA HIS A 312 15.07 -27.50 10.75
C HIS A 312 14.06 -26.70 11.59
N CYS A 313 12.94 -26.27 10.99
CA CYS A 313 11.86 -25.59 11.72
C CYS A 313 11.25 -26.47 12.82
N VAL A 314 11.04 -27.76 12.54
CA VAL A 314 10.45 -28.70 13.51
C VAL A 314 11.46 -29.08 14.58
N GLU A 315 12.68 -29.44 14.21
CA GLU A 315 13.75 -29.84 15.12
C GLU A 315 14.12 -28.75 16.13
N ASN A 316 14.10 -27.48 15.72
CA ASN A 316 14.46 -26.35 16.55
C ASN A 316 13.25 -25.63 17.16
N ALA A 317 12.06 -26.24 17.08
CA ALA A 317 10.79 -25.64 17.55
C ALA A 317 10.56 -24.22 17.03
N PHE A 318 10.99 -23.96 15.80
CA PHE A 318 11.00 -22.66 15.17
C PHE A 318 10.13 -22.65 13.90
N ILE A 319 8.81 -22.70 14.10
CA ILE A 319 7.84 -22.77 13.00
C ILE A 319 7.42 -21.34 12.60
N PRO A 320 7.65 -20.90 11.34
CA PRO A 320 7.27 -19.57 10.89
C PRO A 320 5.74 -19.43 10.85
N LYS A 321 5.24 -18.23 11.17
CA LYS A 321 3.81 -17.93 11.11
C LYS A 321 3.33 -17.82 9.67
N VAL A 322 4.16 -17.30 8.77
CA VAL A 322 3.84 -17.12 7.35
C VAL A 322 5.02 -17.59 6.50
N ILE A 323 4.72 -18.36 5.46
CA ILE A 323 5.66 -18.68 4.38
C ILE A 323 5.04 -18.17 3.08
N VAL A 324 5.68 -17.17 2.49
CA VAL A 324 5.36 -16.65 1.16
C VAL A 324 6.18 -17.41 0.14
N LEU A 325 5.51 -18.09 -0.77
CA LEU A 325 6.08 -18.79 -1.91
C LEU A 325 5.79 -17.97 -3.16
N CYS A 326 6.79 -17.22 -3.62
CA CYS A 326 6.71 -16.48 -4.87
C CYS A 326 7.16 -17.37 -6.04
N GLY A 327 6.43 -17.25 -7.15
CA GLY A 327 6.82 -17.85 -8.41
C GLY A 327 8.17 -17.32 -8.93
N ASN A 328 8.67 -17.85 -10.03
CA ASN A 328 7.98 -18.82 -10.88
C ASN A 328 7.93 -20.21 -10.22
N PHE A 329 6.83 -20.94 -10.39
CA PHE A 329 6.67 -22.31 -9.85
C PHE A 329 7.19 -23.39 -10.79
N THR A 330 7.66 -22.99 -11.96
CA THR A 330 8.40 -23.83 -12.90
C THR A 330 9.66 -23.13 -13.36
N SER A 331 10.72 -23.91 -13.59
CA SER A 331 12.01 -23.41 -14.06
C SER A 331 11.95 -22.77 -15.46
N ARG A 332 10.92 -23.08 -16.24
CA ARG A 332 10.69 -22.60 -17.60
C ARG A 332 9.20 -22.35 -17.81
N GLY A 333 8.87 -21.33 -18.60
CA GLY A 333 7.49 -21.04 -18.97
C GLY A 333 6.85 -22.20 -19.75
N ILE A 334 5.56 -22.43 -19.52
CA ILE A 334 4.78 -23.49 -20.17
C ILE A 334 4.17 -22.95 -21.46
N ALA A 335 4.48 -23.58 -22.59
CA ALA A 335 3.94 -23.18 -23.88
C ALA A 335 2.44 -23.53 -24.00
N GLN A 336 1.67 -22.68 -24.70
CA GLN A 336 0.25 -22.95 -24.92
C GLN A 336 0.04 -24.24 -25.72
N GLY A 337 -0.92 -25.06 -25.29
CA GLY A 337 -1.29 -26.31 -25.98
C GLY A 337 -0.50 -27.56 -25.56
N ASN A 338 0.51 -27.44 -24.69
CA ASN A 338 1.24 -28.61 -24.19
C ASN A 338 0.53 -29.25 -22.98
N SER A 339 -0.45 -30.11 -23.27
CA SER A 339 -1.27 -30.80 -22.24
C SER A 339 -0.42 -31.59 -21.23
N ARG A 340 0.72 -32.12 -21.64
CA ARG A 340 1.65 -32.87 -20.77
C ARG A 340 2.33 -31.96 -19.75
N GLU A 341 2.80 -30.78 -20.17
CA GLU A 341 3.43 -29.81 -19.26
C GLU A 341 2.41 -29.20 -18.30
N ILE A 342 1.19 -28.90 -18.77
CA ILE A 342 0.10 -28.43 -17.92
C ILE A 342 -0.26 -29.46 -16.84
N ARG A 343 -0.33 -30.74 -17.23
CA ARG A 343 -0.57 -31.82 -16.26
C ARG A 343 0.56 -31.93 -15.26
N ARG A 344 1.82 -31.86 -15.71
CA ARG A 344 2.99 -31.88 -14.81
C ARG A 344 2.99 -30.69 -13.85
N TYR A 345 2.58 -29.51 -14.30
CA TYR A 345 2.43 -28.33 -13.46
C TYR A 345 1.46 -28.58 -12.29
N GLN A 346 0.32 -29.20 -12.57
CA GLN A 346 -0.63 -29.61 -11.53
C GLN A 346 -0.05 -30.68 -10.61
N GLU A 347 0.59 -31.72 -11.16
CA GLU A 347 1.23 -32.79 -10.37
C GLU A 347 2.32 -32.25 -9.44
N ASN A 348 3.03 -31.19 -9.82
CA ASN A 348 4.02 -30.53 -8.98
C ASN A 348 3.39 -29.82 -7.77
N PHE A 349 2.24 -29.15 -7.94
CA PHE A 349 1.50 -28.59 -6.80
C PHE A 349 0.90 -29.66 -5.90
N ASP A 350 0.44 -30.77 -6.48
CA ASP A 350 -0.02 -31.93 -5.71
C ASP A 350 1.11 -32.50 -4.84
N ALA A 351 2.33 -32.60 -5.39
CA ALA A 351 3.51 -33.01 -4.63
C ALA A 351 3.88 -32.02 -3.53
N LEU A 352 3.73 -30.71 -3.76
CA LEU A 352 3.91 -29.69 -2.73
C LEU A 352 2.87 -29.82 -1.61
N ALA A 353 1.60 -30.08 -1.96
CA ALA A 353 0.55 -30.31 -0.98
C ALA A 353 0.86 -31.52 -0.11
N ASP A 354 1.29 -32.64 -0.73
CA ASP A 354 1.68 -33.84 0.00
C ASP A 354 2.90 -33.60 0.90
N LEU A 355 3.88 -32.82 0.44
CA LEU A 355 5.03 -32.42 1.26
C LEU A 355 4.60 -31.58 2.47
N ILE A 356 3.77 -30.54 2.29
CA ILE A 356 3.33 -29.71 3.42
C ILE A 356 2.54 -30.56 4.43
N SER A 357 1.64 -31.43 3.95
CA SER A 357 0.86 -32.32 4.80
C SER A 357 1.69 -33.35 5.56
N SER A 358 2.89 -33.71 5.09
CA SER A 358 3.78 -34.60 5.83
C SER A 358 4.42 -33.94 7.06
N TYR A 359 4.25 -32.63 7.26
CA TYR A 359 4.69 -31.88 8.43
C TYR A 359 3.49 -31.27 9.17
N PRO A 360 2.76 -32.05 10.01
CA PRO A 360 1.51 -31.60 10.62
C PRO A 360 1.63 -30.32 11.45
N ALA A 361 2.76 -30.13 12.15
CA ALA A 361 2.99 -28.92 12.94
C ALA A 361 3.09 -27.68 12.04
N VAL A 362 3.86 -27.74 10.96
CA VAL A 362 3.97 -26.64 9.99
C VAL A 362 2.62 -26.40 9.31
N ALA A 363 1.96 -27.45 8.81
CA ALA A 363 0.67 -27.34 8.12
C ALA A 363 -0.44 -26.73 8.99
N ARG A 364 -0.39 -26.95 10.31
CA ARG A 364 -1.38 -26.42 11.27
C ARG A 364 -1.12 -24.96 11.64
N TYR A 365 0.13 -24.60 11.90
CA TYR A 365 0.46 -23.29 12.48
C TYR A 365 0.81 -22.23 11.43
N THR A 366 1.41 -22.62 10.32
CA THR A 366 1.91 -21.73 9.27
C THR A 366 0.85 -21.39 8.23
N HIS A 367 0.76 -20.12 7.84
CA HIS A 367 0.05 -19.71 6.65
C HIS A 367 0.95 -19.77 5.41
N PHE A 368 0.44 -20.36 4.33
CA PHE A 368 1.14 -20.44 3.06
C PHE A 368 0.53 -19.45 2.08
N VAL A 369 1.30 -18.48 1.60
CA VAL A 369 0.85 -17.49 0.62
C VAL A 369 1.53 -17.78 -0.71
N LEU A 370 0.76 -18.13 -1.73
CA LEU A 370 1.28 -18.37 -3.06
C LEU A 370 1.06 -17.15 -3.94
N VAL A 371 2.15 -16.59 -4.47
CA VAL A 371 2.14 -15.41 -5.33
C VAL A 371 2.70 -15.79 -6.71
N PRO A 372 1.92 -15.67 -7.80
CA PRO A 372 2.38 -16.08 -9.12
C PRO A 372 3.50 -15.17 -9.65
N GLY A 373 4.50 -15.77 -10.28
CA GLY A 373 5.53 -15.07 -11.04
C GLY A 373 5.12 -14.83 -12.50
N PRO A 374 5.97 -14.11 -13.27
CA PRO A 374 5.68 -13.73 -14.66
C PRO A 374 5.58 -14.90 -15.66
N LEU A 375 6.11 -16.08 -15.32
CA LEU A 375 6.04 -17.28 -16.17
C LEU A 375 4.92 -18.25 -15.76
N ASP A 376 4.22 -17.97 -14.66
CA ASP A 376 3.17 -18.84 -14.16
C ASP A 376 1.85 -18.67 -14.92
N ILE A 377 1.08 -19.76 -14.99
CA ILE A 377 -0.21 -19.76 -15.67
C ILE A 377 -1.26 -19.13 -14.76
N THR A 378 -1.67 -17.91 -15.11
CA THR A 378 -2.79 -17.19 -14.47
C THR A 378 -3.85 -16.83 -15.51
N ALA A 379 -4.99 -16.30 -15.05
CA ALA A 379 -6.09 -15.94 -15.95
C ALA A 379 -5.77 -14.75 -16.88
N ASN A 380 -4.70 -13.99 -16.63
CA ASN A 380 -4.32 -12.81 -17.39
C ASN A 380 -2.80 -12.71 -17.59
N ALA A 381 -2.37 -12.08 -18.68
CA ALA A 381 -0.95 -11.94 -19.02
C ALA A 381 -0.34 -10.57 -18.66
N VAL A 382 -1.06 -9.74 -17.90
CA VAL A 382 -0.65 -8.37 -17.52
C VAL A 382 -0.86 -8.10 -16.04
N LEU A 383 -0.10 -7.18 -15.46
CA LEU A 383 -0.27 -6.80 -14.05
C LEU A 383 -1.59 -6.04 -13.81
N PRO A 384 -2.19 -6.19 -12.60
CA PRO A 384 -1.86 -7.18 -11.58
C PRO A 384 -2.19 -8.61 -12.05
N TYR A 385 -1.29 -9.58 -11.87
CA TYR A 385 -1.60 -10.97 -12.19
C TYR A 385 -2.65 -11.50 -11.20
N ARG A 386 -3.64 -12.21 -11.73
CA ARG A 386 -4.64 -12.96 -10.95
C ARG A 386 -3.94 -14.07 -10.18
N PRO A 387 -4.54 -14.56 -9.08
CA PRO A 387 -4.02 -15.74 -8.39
C PRO A 387 -3.92 -16.94 -9.33
N LEU A 388 -3.12 -17.93 -8.93
CA LEU A 388 -3.03 -19.22 -9.62
C LEU A 388 -4.41 -19.83 -9.85
N LEU A 389 -4.61 -20.45 -11.01
CA LEU A 389 -5.90 -21.08 -11.35
C LEU A 389 -6.24 -22.19 -10.36
N SER A 390 -7.48 -22.17 -9.84
CA SER A 390 -7.95 -23.10 -8.81
C SER A 390 -7.85 -24.57 -9.20
N THR A 391 -7.93 -24.88 -10.51
CA THR A 391 -7.73 -26.23 -11.05
C THR A 391 -6.35 -26.80 -10.72
N PHE A 392 -5.29 -25.98 -10.76
CA PHE A 392 -3.92 -26.43 -10.49
C PHE A 392 -3.62 -26.59 -9.00
N VAL A 393 -4.32 -25.85 -8.15
CA VAL A 393 -4.03 -25.77 -6.70
C VAL A 393 -5.14 -26.36 -5.83
N SER A 394 -6.08 -27.10 -6.43
CA SER A 394 -7.25 -27.67 -5.77
C SER A 394 -6.87 -28.61 -4.61
N ARG A 395 -5.88 -29.49 -4.82
CA ARG A 395 -5.39 -30.40 -3.78
C ARG A 395 -4.70 -29.65 -2.65
N LEU A 396 -3.89 -28.64 -2.96
CA LEU A 396 -3.24 -27.79 -1.97
C LEU A 396 -4.28 -27.09 -1.09
N LYS A 397 -5.33 -26.52 -1.69
CA LYS A 397 -6.47 -25.93 -0.97
C LYS A 397 -7.20 -26.94 -0.07
N SER A 398 -7.31 -28.20 -0.49
CA SER A 398 -8.00 -29.23 0.29
C SER A 398 -7.18 -29.77 1.46
N ARG A 399 -5.84 -29.82 1.33
CA ARG A 399 -4.94 -30.48 2.28
C ARG A 399 -4.25 -29.53 3.26
N VAL A 400 -4.09 -28.26 2.89
CA VAL A 400 -3.43 -27.24 3.71
C VAL A 400 -4.48 -26.26 4.21
N PRO A 401 -4.80 -26.23 5.51
CA PRO A 401 -5.92 -25.45 6.03
C PRO A 401 -5.70 -23.93 5.91
N LYS A 402 -4.45 -23.47 6.01
CA LYS A 402 -4.07 -22.06 6.04
C LYS A 402 -3.37 -21.64 4.75
N VAL A 403 -3.92 -21.97 3.58
CA VAL A 403 -3.36 -21.57 2.28
C VAL A 403 -4.12 -20.40 1.66
N HIS A 404 -3.36 -19.43 1.16
CA HIS A 404 -3.84 -18.20 0.53
C HIS A 404 -3.25 -18.09 -0.87
N PHE A 405 -4.09 -17.77 -1.86
CA PHE A 405 -3.68 -17.57 -3.24
C PHE A 405 -3.74 -16.08 -3.56
N GLY A 406 -2.58 -15.44 -3.55
CA GLY A 406 -2.43 -14.00 -3.75
C GLY A 406 -2.37 -13.60 -5.22
N THR A 407 -2.75 -12.37 -5.53
CA THR A 407 -2.37 -11.70 -6.78
C THR A 407 -0.89 -11.36 -6.79
N ASN A 408 -0.34 -10.97 -7.94
CA ASN A 408 0.97 -10.34 -8.01
C ASN A 408 0.84 -8.94 -8.64
N PRO A 409 1.09 -7.85 -7.88
CA PRO A 409 1.44 -7.83 -6.46
C PRO A 409 0.28 -8.21 -5.53
N CYS A 410 0.57 -8.52 -4.27
CA CYS A 410 -0.38 -8.57 -3.15
C CYS A 410 0.19 -7.87 -1.91
N ARG A 411 -0.63 -7.70 -0.87
CA ARG A 411 -0.20 -7.12 0.41
C ARG A 411 -0.52 -8.04 1.58
N ILE A 412 0.33 -8.00 2.60
CA ILE A 412 0.11 -8.61 3.91
C ILE A 412 0.08 -7.45 4.91
N LYS A 413 -1.06 -7.27 5.59
CA LYS A 413 -1.16 -6.36 6.74
C LYS A 413 -0.97 -7.20 8.00
N PHE A 414 0.01 -6.86 8.81
CA PHE A 414 0.27 -7.50 10.10
C PHE A 414 0.42 -6.41 11.16
N PHE A 415 -0.63 -6.17 11.95
CA PHE A 415 -0.74 -4.99 12.81
C PHE A 415 -0.53 -3.69 12.01
N GLU A 416 0.35 -2.80 12.47
CA GLU A 416 0.72 -1.57 11.78
C GLU A 416 1.66 -1.79 10.58
N GLN A 417 2.17 -3.02 10.38
CA GLN A 417 3.10 -3.34 9.31
C GLN A 417 2.37 -3.67 8.01
N GLU A 418 2.82 -3.05 6.92
CA GLU A 418 2.29 -3.28 5.57
C GLU A 418 3.38 -3.82 4.67
N ILE A 419 3.28 -5.10 4.31
CA ILE A 419 4.27 -5.80 3.50
C ILE A 419 3.70 -5.96 2.08
N VAL A 420 4.38 -5.40 1.08
CA VAL A 420 4.02 -5.58 -0.33
C VAL A 420 4.86 -6.71 -0.92
N ILE A 421 4.22 -7.72 -1.49
CA ILE A 421 4.89 -8.79 -2.23
C ILE A 421 4.68 -8.53 -3.71
N PHE A 422 5.78 -8.33 -4.45
CA PHE A 422 5.77 -8.11 -5.89
C PHE A 422 6.88 -8.93 -6.55
N ARG A 423 6.49 -9.91 -7.36
CA ARG A 423 7.42 -10.81 -8.06
C ARG A 423 7.56 -10.41 -9.52
N GLU A 424 8.70 -9.86 -9.90
CA GLU A 424 9.02 -9.51 -11.28
C GLU A 424 10.54 -9.47 -11.45
N ASP A 425 11.04 -9.68 -12.67
CA ASP A 425 12.47 -9.47 -12.98
C ASP A 425 12.75 -7.97 -13.18
N LEU A 426 12.44 -7.19 -12.14
CA LEU A 426 12.30 -5.73 -12.20
C LEU A 426 13.61 -5.05 -12.58
N MET A 427 14.73 -5.47 -11.99
CA MET A 427 16.05 -4.91 -12.29
C MET A 427 16.37 -5.05 -13.79
N ALA A 428 16.25 -6.26 -14.36
CA ALA A 428 16.50 -6.50 -15.78
C ALA A 428 15.56 -5.68 -16.68
N ARG A 429 14.30 -5.50 -16.28
CA ARG A 429 13.34 -4.64 -16.99
C ARG A 429 13.73 -3.17 -16.92
N MET A 430 14.10 -2.65 -15.76
CA MET A 430 14.52 -1.25 -15.60
C MET A 430 15.78 -0.95 -16.43
N LEU A 431 16.78 -1.84 -16.37
CA LEU A 431 18.04 -1.67 -17.11
C LEU A 431 17.85 -1.60 -18.62
N ARG A 432 16.93 -2.40 -19.18
CA ARG A 432 16.61 -2.35 -20.62
C ARG A 432 15.91 -1.06 -21.06
N ASN A 433 15.35 -0.31 -20.13
CA ASN A 433 14.54 0.89 -20.42
C ASN A 433 15.17 2.17 -19.87
N LEU A 434 16.47 2.16 -19.54
CA LEU A 434 17.16 3.37 -19.07
C LEU A 434 17.20 4.45 -20.17
N VAL A 435 17.05 5.71 -19.77
CA VAL A 435 17.01 6.87 -20.68
C VAL A 435 17.97 7.98 -20.24
N GLY A 436 18.45 8.75 -21.22
CA GLY A 436 19.01 10.10 -21.07
C GLY A 436 20.36 10.26 -20.36
N VAL A 437 20.69 9.43 -19.36
CA VAL A 437 21.66 9.84 -18.34
C VAL A 437 22.96 9.01 -18.35
N LYS A 438 22.97 7.79 -18.92
CA LYS A 438 24.16 6.93 -19.01
C LYS A 438 24.15 6.01 -20.23
N PRO A 439 24.82 6.36 -21.35
CA PRO A 439 24.94 5.46 -22.49
C PRO A 439 25.81 4.22 -22.21
N ASP A 440 26.71 4.27 -21.21
CA ASP A 440 27.73 3.24 -20.94
C ASP A 440 27.67 2.61 -19.53
N VAL A 441 26.46 2.33 -18.99
CA VAL A 441 26.38 1.60 -17.70
C VAL A 441 26.89 0.17 -17.88
N ARG A 442 28.04 -0.15 -17.27
CA ARG A 442 28.55 -1.53 -17.20
C ARG A 442 27.94 -2.25 -16.00
N ASN A 443 27.86 -3.59 -16.10
CA ASN A 443 27.30 -4.45 -15.04
C ASN A 443 27.94 -4.25 -13.64
N ASP A 444 29.18 -3.76 -13.57
CA ASP A 444 29.89 -3.56 -12.30
C ASP A 444 29.51 -2.25 -11.58
N ASP A 445 29.07 -1.21 -12.29
CA ASP A 445 28.58 0.04 -11.66
C ASP A 445 27.25 -0.20 -10.93
N LEU A 446 26.52 -1.22 -11.35
CA LEU A 446 25.20 -1.58 -10.85
C LEU A 446 25.22 -2.28 -9.49
N LYS A 447 26.31 -2.97 -9.13
CA LYS A 447 26.46 -3.64 -7.82
C LYS A 447 26.27 -2.68 -6.64
N ARG A 448 26.58 -1.39 -6.84
CA ARG A 448 26.39 -0.33 -5.83
C ARG A 448 24.92 -0.05 -5.51
N TYR A 449 24.01 -0.32 -6.44
CA TYR A 449 22.57 -0.14 -6.28
C TYR A 449 21.83 -1.42 -5.86
N VAL A 450 22.50 -2.59 -5.88
CA VAL A 450 21.92 -3.88 -5.45
C VAL A 450 22.40 -4.30 -4.06
N SER A 451 23.43 -3.65 -3.52
CA SER A 451 23.83 -3.84 -2.13
C SER A 451 22.80 -3.20 -1.20
N PHE A 452 21.67 -3.90 -1.01
CA PHE A 452 20.89 -3.76 0.21
C PHE A 452 21.86 -4.07 1.35
N LYS A 453 22.25 -3.04 2.11
CA LYS A 453 22.64 -3.29 3.50
C LYS A 453 21.39 -3.88 4.14
N MET A 454 21.42 -5.20 4.31
CA MET A 454 20.53 -5.91 5.20
C MET A 454 20.73 -5.23 6.57
N PHE A 455 19.81 -4.32 6.92
CA PHE A 455 19.69 -3.88 8.29
C PHE A 455 19.14 -5.10 9.02
N ILE A 456 20.06 -5.85 9.63
CA ILE A 456 19.76 -6.90 10.61
C ILE A 456 19.20 -6.22 11.85
#